data_AF-A0A4Y3JM44-F1
#
_entry.id   AF-A0A4Y3JM44-F1
#
_cell.length_a   1.000
_cell.length_b   1.000
_cell.length_c   1.000
_cell.angle_alpha   90.00
_cell.angle_beta   90.00
_cell.angle_gamma   90.00
#
_symmetry.space_group_name_H-M   'P 1'
#
loop_
_entity.id
_entity.type
_entity.pdbx_description
1 polymer ?
#
loop_
_entity_poly.entity_id
_entity_poly.type
_entity_poly.pdbx_seq_one_letter_code
_entity_poly.pdbx_strand_id
1 'polypeptide(L)'
;MSILTLNNITQQFGDKILYEGVDLQLNAGEHLGLIGQNGAGKSTLIKIITGEILPDDGQIHWQKNIHKGYLDQYVEVDETLTIEEFLKTAYAKEYEKEKKIAFLYQTYSETFDDSLLEKAGKLQTELDQGVFYQIDTLVAEMSSGLGIDVLGLDSLLKNLSGGQRSKVILAKLLLENPDVLILDEPTNHLDDQHIQWLTQFLQDFDGAYIVISHDQEFLDQITTHIADIEFGKITKYTGHLKQALKQKEQNRESYLRQYHAQQKQIEKTEAYIRKYKAGSRSTMAKSRQKQLDKIERLTPPASASKAVFDFPFSPIVTTLAVETTDLVIGYDRPLLAPINLTIRFGENIAIRGFNGIGKSTLLKTLIGEIEKISGDFHFPDNTKINYFSQDLYWENPLETPLQYLSSQFPKATIKELRRQLAKAGLVNQLASEPLTTLSGGEQTKVKLAQLTMNQGNLLILDEPTNHIDQETKESLQDGIQKFSGTVIIVSHEQEFYQDLVQRVIEIEPK
;
A
#
# COMPACT_ATOMS: atom_id res chain seq x y z
N MET A 1 22.40 18.20 -2.12
CA MET A 1 23.24 17.39 -3.04
C MET A 1 22.46 16.14 -3.43
N SER A 2 22.57 15.68 -4.67
CA SER A 2 21.88 14.47 -5.14
C SER A 2 22.56 13.22 -4.56
N ILE A 3 21.77 12.41 -3.85
CA ILE A 3 22.20 11.13 -3.26
C ILE A 3 21.96 9.98 -4.24
N LEU A 4 20.78 9.96 -4.86
CA LEU A 4 20.36 8.95 -5.84
C LEU A 4 19.81 9.67 -7.07
N THR A 5 20.22 9.22 -8.25
CA THR A 5 19.70 9.71 -9.53
C THR A 5 19.40 8.53 -10.43
N LEU A 6 18.16 8.47 -10.92
CA LEU A 6 17.66 7.57 -11.95
C LEU A 6 17.52 8.40 -13.21
N ASN A 7 18.18 7.99 -14.29
CA ASN A 7 18.14 8.66 -15.57
C ASN A 7 17.59 7.72 -16.64
N ASN A 8 16.51 8.15 -17.31
CA ASN A 8 15.86 7.45 -18.42
C ASN A 8 15.57 5.97 -18.14
N ILE A 9 15.11 5.64 -16.94
CA ILE A 9 14.85 4.25 -16.53
C ILE A 9 13.64 3.70 -17.28
N THR A 10 13.80 2.54 -17.89
CA THR A 10 12.72 1.79 -18.53
C THR A 10 12.68 0.39 -17.94
N GLN A 11 11.48 -0.09 -17.62
CA GLN A 11 11.28 -1.46 -17.13
C GLN A 11 9.99 -2.05 -17.68
N GLN A 12 10.09 -3.27 -18.16
CA GLN A 12 9.00 -4.08 -18.66
C GLN A 12 8.98 -5.44 -17.93
N PHE A 13 7.78 -6.00 -17.75
CA PHE A 13 7.56 -7.37 -17.30
C PHE A 13 6.60 -8.07 -18.24
N GLY A 14 7.10 -9.05 -19.00
CA GLY A 14 6.33 -9.69 -20.07
C GLY A 14 5.89 -8.64 -21.10
N ASP A 15 4.59 -8.52 -21.34
CA ASP A 15 4.02 -7.52 -22.27
C ASP A 15 3.66 -6.18 -21.59
N LYS A 16 3.82 -6.07 -20.26
CA LYS A 16 3.43 -4.88 -19.49
C LYS A 16 4.63 -3.97 -19.24
N ILE A 17 4.59 -2.75 -19.78
CA ILE A 17 5.55 -1.69 -19.48
C ILE A 17 5.16 -1.07 -18.13
N LEU A 18 6.09 -1.10 -17.16
CA LEU A 18 5.90 -0.47 -15.85
C LEU A 18 6.35 0.99 -15.87
N TYR A 19 7.50 1.24 -16.50
CA TYR A 19 8.12 2.55 -16.64
C TYR A 19 8.74 2.71 -18.02
N GLU A 20 8.65 3.89 -18.60
CA GLU A 20 9.29 4.24 -19.87
C GLU A 20 9.99 5.59 -19.75
N GLY A 21 11.33 5.59 -19.83
CA GLY A 21 12.17 6.78 -19.81
C GLY A 21 11.98 7.68 -18.60
N VAL A 22 11.89 7.09 -17.39
CA VAL A 22 11.59 7.85 -16.17
C VAL A 22 12.85 8.38 -15.50
N ASP A 23 12.77 9.63 -15.06
CA ASP A 23 13.82 10.30 -14.29
C ASP A 23 13.34 10.52 -12.84
N LEU A 24 14.20 10.22 -11.87
CA LEU A 24 13.91 10.45 -10.45
C LEU A 24 15.21 10.81 -9.71
N GLN A 25 15.13 11.78 -8.82
CA GLN A 25 16.26 12.22 -8.01
C GLN A 25 15.87 12.32 -6.54
N LEU A 26 16.71 11.77 -5.66
CA LEU A 26 16.64 11.93 -4.21
C LEU A 26 17.83 12.78 -3.76
N ASN A 27 17.58 13.85 -3.02
CA ASN A 27 18.61 14.68 -2.42
C ASN A 27 18.82 14.36 -0.93
N ALA A 28 19.97 14.76 -0.38
CA ALA A 28 20.23 14.71 1.05
C ALA A 28 19.17 15.46 1.87
N GLY A 29 18.65 14.82 2.92
CA GLY A 29 17.55 15.32 3.75
C GLY A 29 16.17 15.28 3.08
N GLU A 30 16.03 14.69 1.89
CA GLU A 30 14.71 14.47 1.30
C GLU A 30 14.07 13.19 1.82
N HIS A 31 12.79 13.31 2.17
CA HIS A 31 11.94 12.24 2.65
C HIS A 31 10.92 11.96 1.55
N LEU A 32 11.19 10.97 0.71
CA LEU A 32 10.46 10.71 -0.52
C LEU A 32 9.42 9.61 -0.30
N GLY A 33 8.13 9.96 -0.35
CA GLY A 33 7.05 8.98 -0.43
C GLY A 33 6.86 8.48 -1.86
N LEU A 34 6.82 7.16 -2.05
CA LEU A 34 6.48 6.53 -3.31
C LEU A 34 5.02 6.08 -3.29
N ILE A 35 4.20 6.73 -4.12
CA ILE A 35 2.78 6.40 -4.28
C ILE A 35 2.51 5.89 -5.70
N GLY A 36 1.38 5.22 -5.87
CA GLY A 36 0.95 4.65 -7.14
C GLY A 36 0.01 3.48 -6.94
N GLN A 37 -0.75 3.17 -7.98
CA GLN A 37 -1.69 2.05 -7.96
C GLN A 37 -0.96 0.72 -7.74
N ASN A 38 -1.69 -0.30 -7.29
CA ASN A 38 -1.12 -1.63 -7.13
C ASN A 38 -0.71 -2.20 -8.50
N GLY A 39 0.51 -2.74 -8.57
CA GLY A 39 1.10 -3.17 -9.84
C GLY A 39 1.55 -2.04 -10.76
N ALA A 40 1.63 -0.79 -10.27
CA ALA A 40 2.30 0.31 -10.95
C ALA A 40 3.84 0.17 -10.93
N GLY A 41 4.36 -0.75 -10.11
CA GLY A 41 5.78 -1.10 -10.07
C GLY A 41 6.54 -0.59 -8.83
N LYS A 42 5.90 0.00 -7.82
CA LYS A 42 6.56 0.59 -6.64
C LYS A 42 7.67 -0.30 -6.04
N SER A 43 7.36 -1.54 -5.69
CA SER A 43 8.36 -2.49 -5.18
C SER A 43 9.39 -2.88 -6.24
N THR A 44 9.03 -2.92 -7.52
CA THR A 44 10.00 -3.11 -8.62
C THR A 44 10.99 -1.97 -8.68
N LEU A 45 10.55 -0.72 -8.51
CA LEU A 45 11.43 0.44 -8.45
C LEU A 45 12.39 0.35 -7.26
N ILE A 46 11.92 -0.12 -6.09
CA ILE A 46 12.79 -0.39 -4.95
C ILE A 46 13.85 -1.43 -5.29
N LYS A 47 13.46 -2.56 -5.88
CA LYS A 47 14.40 -3.61 -6.32
C LYS A 47 15.44 -3.11 -7.32
N ILE A 48 15.03 -2.21 -8.20
CA ILE A 48 15.92 -1.53 -9.15
C ILE A 48 16.90 -0.63 -8.40
N ILE A 49 16.43 0.16 -7.44
CA ILE A 49 17.23 1.08 -6.62
C ILE A 49 18.20 0.33 -5.69
N THR A 50 17.80 -0.80 -5.11
CA THR A 50 18.62 -1.66 -4.24
C THR A 50 19.63 -2.47 -5.05
N GLY A 51 19.37 -2.72 -6.34
CA GLY A 51 20.24 -3.46 -7.25
C GLY A 51 19.90 -4.95 -7.34
N GLU A 52 18.77 -5.38 -6.78
CA GLU A 52 18.24 -6.74 -6.94
C GLU A 52 17.79 -7.03 -8.38
N ILE A 53 17.31 -6.00 -9.08
CA ILE A 53 16.87 -6.07 -10.48
C ILE A 53 17.61 -5.00 -11.28
N LEU A 54 18.11 -5.35 -12.46
CA LEU A 54 18.66 -4.38 -13.39
C LEU A 54 17.55 -3.79 -14.25
N PRO A 55 17.54 -2.47 -14.49
CA PRO A 55 16.60 -1.86 -15.42
C PRO A 55 16.87 -2.34 -16.85
N ASP A 56 15.82 -2.42 -17.68
CA ASP A 56 15.96 -2.81 -19.10
C ASP A 56 16.69 -1.74 -19.92
N ASP A 57 16.48 -0.46 -19.59
CA ASP A 57 17.24 0.68 -20.12
C ASP A 57 17.38 1.78 -19.06
N GLY A 58 18.33 2.69 -19.26
CA GLY A 58 18.64 3.79 -18.35
C GLY A 58 19.75 3.46 -17.35
N GLN A 59 20.00 4.39 -16.42
CA GLN A 59 21.11 4.30 -15.47
C GLN A 59 20.74 4.79 -14.08
N ILE A 60 21.27 4.09 -13.07
CA ILE A 60 21.10 4.42 -11.65
C ILE A 60 22.46 4.85 -11.11
N HIS A 61 22.50 6.00 -10.45
CA HIS A 61 23.70 6.54 -9.83
C HIS A 61 23.45 6.82 -8.36
N TRP A 62 24.24 6.16 -7.52
CA TRP A 62 24.36 6.48 -6.10
C TRP A 62 25.60 7.35 -5.86
N GLN A 63 25.50 8.25 -4.88
CA GLN A 63 26.67 8.94 -4.36
C GLN A 63 27.68 7.93 -3.81
N LYS A 64 28.98 8.21 -4.00
CA LYS A 64 30.06 7.33 -3.52
C LYS A 64 30.10 7.29 -2.00
N ASN A 65 30.44 6.12 -1.45
CA ASN A 65 30.61 5.86 -0.02
C ASN A 65 29.33 6.06 0.82
N ILE A 66 28.16 5.83 0.24
CA ILE A 66 26.89 5.97 0.96
C ILE A 66 26.49 4.65 1.61
N HIS A 67 26.11 4.70 2.89
CA HIS A 67 25.53 3.59 3.63
C HIS A 67 24.03 3.55 3.41
N LYS A 68 23.53 2.44 2.85
CA LYS A 68 22.11 2.27 2.51
C LYS A 68 21.53 1.18 3.39
N GLY A 69 20.41 1.48 4.05
CA GLY A 69 19.59 0.49 4.72
C GLY A 69 18.34 0.18 3.90
N TYR A 70 18.02 -1.10 3.76
CA TYR A 70 16.79 -1.55 3.11
C TYR A 70 16.02 -2.51 4.02
N LEU A 71 14.73 -2.23 4.21
CA LEU A 71 13.82 -3.11 4.93
C LEU A 71 13.37 -4.24 4.02
N ASP A 72 14.16 -5.31 3.98
CA ASP A 72 13.80 -6.54 3.29
C ASP A 72 13.10 -7.51 4.26
N GLN A 73 11.83 -7.83 3.96
CA GLN A 73 11.01 -8.75 4.76
C GLN A 73 11.48 -10.20 4.66
N TYR A 74 12.27 -10.54 3.63
CA TYR A 74 12.77 -11.89 3.36
C TYR A 74 14.23 -12.09 3.75
N VAL A 75 14.83 -11.17 4.51
CA VAL A 75 16.22 -11.34 5.00
C VAL A 75 16.32 -12.63 5.80
N GLU A 76 17.24 -13.49 5.39
CA GLU A 76 17.69 -14.62 6.19
C GLU A 76 18.41 -14.08 7.41
N VAL A 77 17.78 -14.25 8.58
CA VAL A 77 18.39 -13.92 9.87
C VAL A 77 18.86 -15.22 10.52
N ASP A 78 19.93 -15.14 11.32
CA ASP A 78 20.35 -16.27 12.13
C ASP A 78 19.30 -16.52 13.22
N GLU A 79 18.46 -17.53 13.00
CA GLU A 79 17.34 -17.85 13.87
C GLU A 79 17.76 -18.38 15.25
N THR A 80 19.06 -18.64 15.45
CA THR A 80 19.63 -19.07 16.73
C THR A 80 19.92 -17.91 17.69
N LEU A 81 19.94 -16.67 17.19
CA LEU A 81 20.13 -15.48 18.01
C LEU A 81 18.87 -15.12 18.80
N THR A 82 19.07 -14.53 19.96
CA THR A 82 18.03 -13.79 20.68
C THR A 82 17.72 -12.45 19.98
N ILE A 83 16.59 -11.83 20.31
CA ILE A 83 16.25 -10.50 19.82
C ILE A 83 17.36 -9.49 20.18
N GLU A 84 17.83 -9.50 21.43
CA GLU A 84 18.86 -8.57 21.88
C GLU A 84 20.17 -8.72 21.10
N GLU A 85 20.65 -9.96 20.97
CA GLU A 85 21.87 -10.26 20.23
C GLU A 85 21.76 -9.83 18.77
N PHE A 86 20.60 -10.07 18.15
CA PHE A 86 20.36 -9.64 16.78
C PHE A 86 20.37 -8.12 16.65
N LEU A 87 19.71 -7.37 17.54
CA LEU A 87 19.73 -5.91 17.51
C LEU A 87 21.16 -5.35 17.71
N LYS A 88 21.94 -5.96 18.61
CA LYS A 88 23.35 -5.61 18.84
C LYS A 88 24.25 -5.83 17.62
N THR A 89 23.86 -6.68 16.68
CA THR A 89 24.62 -6.86 15.42
C THR A 89 24.62 -5.61 14.53
N ALA A 90 23.70 -4.66 14.74
CA ALA A 90 23.77 -3.33 14.11
C ALA A 90 25.08 -2.61 14.43
N TYR A 91 25.68 -2.88 15.60
CA TYR A 91 26.92 -2.29 16.09
C TYR A 91 28.11 -3.28 16.06
N ALA A 92 28.09 -4.24 15.12
CA ALA A 92 29.12 -5.27 15.02
C ALA A 92 30.53 -4.68 14.89
N LYS A 93 30.70 -3.56 14.19
CA LYS A 93 31.99 -2.90 14.00
C LYS A 93 32.56 -2.37 15.32
N GLU A 94 31.71 -1.87 16.19
CA GLU A 94 32.07 -1.32 17.50
C GLU A 94 32.52 -2.46 18.43
N TYR A 95 31.77 -3.57 18.46
CA TYR A 95 32.19 -4.78 19.19
C TYR A 95 33.49 -5.39 18.63
N GLU A 96 33.71 -5.35 17.31
CA GLU A 96 34.98 -5.77 16.72
C GLU A 96 36.15 -4.89 17.14
N LYS A 97 35.94 -3.56 17.25
CA LYS A 97 36.96 -2.64 17.77
C LYS A 97 37.31 -2.97 19.23
N GLU A 98 36.31 -3.21 20.07
CA GLU A 98 36.52 -3.58 21.48
C GLU A 98 37.34 -4.88 21.60
N LYS A 99 36.94 -5.93 20.87
CA LYS A 99 37.70 -7.19 20.82
C LYS A 99 39.13 -6.99 20.33
N LYS A 100 39.34 -6.12 19.34
CA LYS A 100 40.66 -5.81 18.81
C LYS A 100 41.51 -5.05 19.82
N ILE A 101 40.94 -4.13 20.59
CA ILE A 101 41.63 -3.44 21.69
C ILE A 101 42.07 -4.43 22.76
N ALA A 102 41.17 -5.32 23.20
CA ALA A 102 41.50 -6.37 24.17
C ALA A 102 42.64 -7.27 23.67
N PHE A 103 42.58 -7.69 22.40
CA PHE A 103 43.65 -8.48 21.77
C PHE A 103 44.99 -7.73 21.71
N LEU A 104 44.98 -6.44 21.39
CA LEU A 104 46.20 -5.61 21.35
C LEU A 104 46.83 -5.48 22.73
N TYR A 105 46.03 -5.26 23.78
CA TYR A 105 46.54 -5.22 25.16
C TYR A 105 47.09 -6.57 25.62
N GLN A 106 46.41 -7.68 25.28
CA GLN A 106 46.92 -9.02 25.57
C GLN A 106 48.25 -9.27 24.87
N THR A 107 48.34 -8.96 23.57
CA THR A 107 49.57 -9.15 22.79
C THR A 107 50.71 -8.27 23.34
N TYR A 108 50.42 -7.03 23.73
CA TYR A 108 51.40 -6.16 24.37
C TYR A 108 51.97 -6.76 25.66
N SER A 109 51.14 -7.44 26.47
CA SER A 109 51.62 -8.10 27.70
C SER A 109 52.64 -9.21 27.44
N GLU A 110 52.67 -9.76 26.22
CA GLU A 110 53.60 -10.80 25.80
C GLU A 110 54.83 -10.26 25.07
N THR A 111 54.66 -9.23 24.22
CA THR A 111 55.72 -8.73 23.32
C THR A 111 56.41 -7.46 23.81
N PHE A 112 55.74 -6.66 24.66
CA PHE A 112 56.17 -5.32 25.09
C PHE A 112 56.45 -4.35 23.93
N ASP A 113 55.78 -4.52 22.78
CA ASP A 113 55.88 -3.60 21.64
C ASP A 113 54.95 -2.39 21.84
N ASP A 114 55.54 -1.23 22.16
CA ASP A 114 54.81 0.03 22.39
C ASP A 114 53.96 0.49 21.19
N SER A 115 54.23 0.03 19.96
CA SER A 115 53.40 0.33 18.80
C SER A 115 51.99 -0.26 18.90
N LEU A 116 51.80 -1.31 19.70
CA LEU A 116 50.50 -1.93 19.98
C LEU A 116 49.66 -1.05 20.90
N LEU A 117 50.28 -0.39 21.89
CA LEU A 117 49.61 0.57 22.77
C LEU A 117 49.11 1.78 22.00
N GLU A 118 49.90 2.30 21.06
CA GLU A 118 49.46 3.44 20.21
C GLU A 118 48.25 3.07 19.36
N LYS A 119 48.24 1.86 18.76
CA LYS A 119 47.10 1.36 17.99
C LYS A 119 45.85 1.14 18.86
N ALA A 120 46.02 0.55 20.05
CA ALA A 120 44.93 0.35 21.00
C ALA A 120 44.35 1.69 21.46
N GLY A 121 45.20 2.67 21.79
CA GLY A 121 44.77 4.01 22.19
C GLY A 121 43.98 4.76 21.10
N LYS A 122 44.36 4.62 19.81
CA LYS A 122 43.57 5.18 18.70
C LYS A 122 42.19 4.55 18.60
N LEU A 123 42.10 3.23 18.64
CA LEU A 123 40.81 2.52 18.60
C LEU A 123 39.95 2.83 19.82
N GLN A 124 40.54 2.95 21.01
CA GLN A 124 39.84 3.35 22.23
C GLN A 124 39.25 4.75 22.09
N THR A 125 40.03 5.70 21.56
CA THR A 125 39.56 7.07 21.31
C THR A 125 38.37 7.07 20.32
N GLU A 126 38.42 6.24 19.28
CA GLU A 126 37.30 6.08 18.36
C GLU A 126 36.05 5.47 19.01
N LEU A 127 36.21 4.51 19.93
CA LEU A 127 35.09 3.93 20.69
C LEU A 127 34.48 4.94 21.66
N ASP A 128 35.33 5.69 22.38
CA ASP A 128 34.90 6.70 23.36
C ASP A 128 34.14 7.86 22.70
N GLN A 129 34.49 8.20 21.45
CA GLN A 129 33.77 9.20 20.65
C GLN A 129 32.50 8.67 19.98
N GLY A 130 32.36 7.35 19.90
CA GLY A 130 31.21 6.68 19.28
C GLY A 130 30.06 6.42 20.26
N VAL A 131 29.12 5.57 19.83
CA VAL A 131 27.92 5.21 20.61
C VAL A 131 28.09 3.95 21.46
N PHE A 132 29.29 3.37 21.54
CA PHE A 132 29.51 2.03 22.09
C PHE A 132 28.95 1.84 23.50
N TYR A 133 29.21 2.78 24.40
CA TYR A 133 28.73 2.73 25.78
C TYR A 133 27.23 3.02 25.94
N GLN A 134 26.56 3.46 24.87
CA GLN A 134 25.12 3.73 24.83
C GLN A 134 24.34 2.62 24.10
N ILE A 135 25.02 1.62 23.52
CA ILE A 135 24.37 0.57 22.71
C ILE A 135 23.22 -0.07 23.47
N ASP A 136 23.42 -0.50 24.72
CA ASP A 136 22.36 -1.15 25.52
C ASP A 136 21.16 -0.22 25.73
N THR A 137 21.41 1.09 25.90
CA THR A 137 20.35 2.10 26.06
C THR A 137 19.59 2.30 24.74
N LEU A 138 20.31 2.47 23.62
CA LEU A 138 19.71 2.63 22.30
C LEU A 138 18.89 1.42 21.89
N VAL A 139 19.39 0.20 22.15
CA VAL A 139 18.67 -1.04 21.90
C VAL A 139 17.38 -1.11 22.73
N ALA A 140 17.44 -0.73 24.02
CA ALA A 140 16.27 -0.71 24.89
C ALA A 140 15.23 0.34 24.45
N GLU A 141 15.66 1.56 24.12
CA GLU A 141 14.79 2.63 23.62
C GLU A 141 14.10 2.25 22.31
N MET A 142 14.86 1.69 21.36
CA MET A 142 14.35 1.19 20.08
C MET A 142 13.34 0.06 20.27
N SER A 143 13.65 -0.88 21.18
CA SER A 143 12.79 -2.02 21.48
C SER A 143 11.48 -1.57 22.11
N SER A 144 11.52 -0.62 23.04
CA SER A 144 10.31 -0.06 23.66
C SER A 144 9.49 0.76 22.67
N GLY A 145 10.14 1.56 21.82
CA GLY A 145 9.50 2.39 20.81
C GLY A 145 8.68 1.61 19.78
N LEU A 146 9.11 0.39 19.43
CA LEU A 146 8.42 -0.51 18.50
C LEU A 146 7.61 -1.63 19.19
N GLY A 147 7.57 -1.66 20.52
CA GLY A 147 6.85 -2.66 21.32
C GLY A 147 7.43 -4.07 21.22
N ILE A 148 8.73 -4.17 21.01
CA ILE A 148 9.49 -5.42 20.92
C ILE A 148 9.81 -5.96 22.32
N ASP A 149 9.90 -5.09 23.31
CA ASP A 149 10.15 -5.44 24.72
C ASP A 149 9.10 -6.41 25.29
N VAL A 150 7.85 -6.29 24.87
CA VAL A 150 6.74 -7.18 25.24
C VAL A 150 7.00 -8.64 24.80
N LEU A 151 7.84 -8.85 23.78
CA LEU A 151 8.22 -10.19 23.30
C LEU A 151 9.29 -10.87 24.17
N GLY A 152 9.93 -10.10 25.07
CA GLY A 152 11.10 -10.52 25.83
C GLY A 152 12.37 -10.56 24.97
N LEU A 153 13.35 -9.72 25.29
CA LEU A 153 14.58 -9.57 24.50
C LEU A 153 15.44 -10.85 24.42
N ASP A 154 15.30 -11.74 25.40
CA ASP A 154 15.95 -13.06 25.45
C ASP A 154 15.27 -14.10 24.53
N SER A 155 14.14 -13.77 23.90
CA SER A 155 13.42 -14.68 23.01
C SER A 155 14.23 -14.94 21.73
N LEU A 156 14.25 -16.19 21.30
CA LEU A 156 14.91 -16.59 20.05
C LEU A 156 14.11 -16.13 18.83
N LEU A 157 14.81 -15.65 17.79
CA LEU A 157 14.18 -15.18 16.55
C LEU A 157 13.32 -16.25 15.87
N LYS A 158 13.70 -17.54 15.96
CA LYS A 158 12.92 -18.67 15.39
C LYS A 158 11.49 -18.79 15.95
N ASN A 159 11.24 -18.24 17.14
CA ASN A 159 9.94 -18.34 17.81
C ASN A 159 8.99 -17.19 17.41
N LEU A 160 9.48 -16.20 16.66
CA LEU A 160 8.71 -15.03 16.28
C LEU A 160 7.79 -15.31 15.09
N SER A 161 6.59 -14.76 15.13
CA SER A 161 5.74 -14.65 13.94
C SER A 161 6.38 -13.76 12.87
N GLY A 162 5.94 -13.87 11.61
CA GLY A 162 6.46 -13.04 10.51
C GLY A 162 6.37 -11.53 10.79
N GLY A 163 5.26 -11.07 11.37
CA GLY A 163 5.08 -9.66 11.75
C GLY A 163 6.03 -9.23 12.87
N GLN A 164 6.19 -10.04 13.91
CA GLN A 164 7.16 -9.75 14.99
C GLN A 164 8.60 -9.73 14.48
N ARG A 165 8.96 -10.67 13.60
CA ARG A 165 10.28 -10.69 12.96
C ARG A 165 10.51 -9.44 12.11
N SER A 166 9.50 -9.00 11.36
CA SER A 166 9.57 -7.76 10.59
C SER A 166 9.82 -6.53 11.47
N LYS A 167 9.15 -6.43 12.64
CA LYS A 167 9.43 -5.37 13.63
C LYS A 167 10.89 -5.37 14.11
N VAL A 168 11.43 -6.56 14.41
CA VAL A 168 12.81 -6.70 14.88
C VAL A 168 13.83 -6.34 13.78
N ILE A 169 13.56 -6.71 12.52
CA ILE A 169 14.39 -6.30 11.38
C ILE A 169 14.33 -4.78 11.17
N LEU A 170 13.15 -4.17 11.27
CA LEU A 170 12.99 -2.72 11.23
C LEU A 170 13.80 -2.05 12.34
N ALA A 171 13.67 -2.51 13.59
CA ALA A 171 14.43 -1.97 14.72
C ALA A 171 15.96 -2.02 14.47
N LYS A 172 16.48 -3.16 14.00
CA LYS A 172 17.89 -3.29 13.64
C LYS A 172 18.30 -2.29 12.56
N LEU A 173 17.49 -2.17 11.51
CA LEU A 173 17.73 -1.24 10.40
C LEU A 173 17.83 0.22 10.87
N LEU A 174 16.94 0.62 11.79
CA LEU A 174 16.95 1.97 12.36
C LEU A 174 18.17 2.20 13.26
N LEU A 175 18.60 1.19 14.03
CA LEU A 175 19.82 1.25 14.86
C LEU A 175 21.11 1.39 14.03
N GLU A 176 21.15 0.83 12.81
CA GLU A 176 22.28 0.96 11.89
C GLU A 176 22.51 2.40 11.41
N ASN A 177 21.52 3.30 11.58
CA ASN A 177 21.55 4.72 11.23
C ASN A 177 22.23 5.01 9.87
N PRO A 178 21.70 4.46 8.75
CA PRO A 178 22.29 4.63 7.43
C PRO A 178 22.11 6.05 6.89
N ASP A 179 22.89 6.44 5.88
CA ASP A 179 22.70 7.73 5.21
C ASP A 179 21.37 7.79 4.43
N VAL A 180 20.90 6.61 3.99
CA VAL A 180 19.65 6.44 3.25
C VAL A 180 18.87 5.24 3.74
N LEU A 181 17.61 5.44 4.12
CA LEU A 181 16.66 4.36 4.39
C LEU A 181 15.76 4.09 3.19
N ILE A 182 15.49 2.82 2.93
CA ILE A 182 14.50 2.37 1.96
C ILE A 182 13.52 1.46 2.70
N LEU A 183 12.27 1.90 2.80
CA LEU A 183 11.25 1.27 3.62
C LEU A 183 10.07 0.86 2.73
N ASP A 184 9.84 -0.45 2.56
CA ASP A 184 8.67 -0.98 1.85
C ASP A 184 7.61 -1.44 2.86
N GLU A 185 6.53 -0.66 2.98
CA GLU A 185 5.41 -0.84 3.91
C GLU A 185 5.84 -1.03 5.39
N PRO A 186 6.60 -0.07 5.98
CA PRO A 186 7.15 -0.21 7.34
C PRO A 186 6.09 -0.16 8.45
N THR A 187 4.88 0.34 8.14
CA THR A 187 3.75 0.39 9.08
C THR A 187 3.03 -0.95 9.19
N ASN A 188 3.34 -1.92 8.33
CA ASN A 188 2.75 -3.25 8.42
C ASN A 188 3.06 -3.89 9.76
N HIS A 189 2.02 -4.48 10.37
CA HIS A 189 2.09 -5.16 11.67
C HIS A 189 2.44 -4.24 12.86
N LEU A 190 2.52 -2.92 12.68
CA LEU A 190 2.55 -1.95 13.76
C LEU A 190 1.12 -1.57 14.18
N ASP A 191 0.95 -1.18 15.44
CA ASP A 191 -0.28 -0.55 15.92
C ASP A 191 -0.11 0.98 15.95
N ASP A 192 -1.19 1.70 16.24
CA ASP A 192 -1.21 3.17 16.20
C ASP A 192 -0.13 3.81 17.09
N GLN A 193 0.16 3.22 18.25
CA GLN A 193 1.19 3.74 19.16
C GLN A 193 2.58 3.60 18.54
N HIS A 194 2.90 2.43 17.99
CA HIS A 194 4.20 2.19 17.34
C HIS A 194 4.33 2.93 16.01
N ILE A 195 3.23 3.14 15.27
CA ILE A 195 3.20 3.98 14.07
C ILE A 195 3.52 5.43 14.44
N GLN A 196 2.93 5.97 15.50
CA GLN A 196 3.21 7.33 15.96
C GLN A 196 4.67 7.48 16.40
N TRP A 197 5.23 6.47 17.08
CA TRP A 197 6.64 6.46 17.44
C TRP A 197 7.55 6.45 16.19
N LEU A 198 7.28 5.58 15.23
CA LEU A 198 8.04 5.50 13.97
C LEU A 198 7.93 6.81 13.18
N THR A 199 6.77 7.44 13.20
CA THR A 199 6.52 8.75 12.57
C THR A 199 7.44 9.80 13.15
N GLN A 200 7.51 9.90 14.49
CA GLN A 200 8.40 10.84 15.17
C GLN A 200 9.87 10.54 14.85
N PHE A 201 10.27 9.27 14.90
CA PHE A 201 11.63 8.85 14.58
C PHE A 201 12.04 9.29 13.15
N LEU A 202 11.18 9.05 12.15
CA LEU A 202 11.45 9.40 10.76
C LEU A 202 11.35 10.90 10.45
N GLN A 203 10.68 11.68 11.31
CA GLN A 203 10.70 13.14 11.22
C GLN A 203 12.03 13.71 11.71
N ASP A 204 12.61 13.12 12.75
CA ASP A 204 13.87 13.53 13.36
C ASP A 204 15.11 12.91 12.68
N PHE A 205 14.91 12.05 11.67
CA PHE A 205 15.99 11.39 10.95
C PHE A 205 16.74 12.36 10.03
N ASP A 206 18.04 12.52 10.25
CA ASP A 206 18.90 13.46 9.50
C ASP A 206 19.20 13.01 8.06
N GLY A 207 19.06 11.71 7.77
CA GLY A 207 19.36 11.13 6.47
C GLY A 207 18.26 11.37 5.42
N ALA A 208 18.43 10.79 4.24
CA ALA A 208 17.35 10.74 3.25
C ALA A 208 16.60 9.41 3.34
N TYR A 209 15.34 9.36 2.91
CA TYR A 209 14.67 8.06 2.78
C TYR A 209 13.65 8.01 1.67
N ILE A 210 13.40 6.77 1.25
CA ILE A 210 12.33 6.40 0.34
C ILE A 210 11.39 5.49 1.09
N VAL A 211 10.10 5.84 1.13
CA VAL A 211 9.09 5.08 1.85
C VAL A 211 7.91 4.77 0.94
N ILE A 212 7.50 3.51 0.91
CA ILE A 212 6.23 3.06 0.35
C ILE A 212 5.32 2.76 1.54
N SER A 213 4.14 3.36 1.55
CA SER A 213 3.11 3.01 2.50
C SER A 213 1.72 3.21 1.91
N HIS A 214 0.78 2.40 2.34
CA HIS A 214 -0.65 2.63 2.11
C HIS A 214 -1.29 3.59 3.14
N ASP A 215 -0.59 3.91 4.22
CA ASP A 215 -1.04 4.84 5.25
C ASP A 215 -0.78 6.29 4.83
N GLN A 216 -1.86 7.01 4.52
CA GLN A 216 -1.79 8.39 4.04
C GLN A 216 -1.42 9.37 5.13
N GLU A 217 -1.85 9.15 6.38
CA GLU A 217 -1.55 10.04 7.49
C GLU A 217 -0.07 9.93 7.85
N PHE A 218 0.44 8.70 7.93
CA PHE A 218 1.87 8.43 8.07
C PHE A 218 2.69 9.13 6.99
N LEU A 219 2.34 8.94 5.71
CA LEU A 219 3.05 9.59 4.60
C LEU A 219 2.97 11.12 4.66
N ASP A 220 1.80 11.69 4.98
CA ASP A 220 1.63 13.14 5.07
C ASP A 220 2.49 13.75 6.18
N GLN A 221 2.68 13.03 7.29
CA GLN A 221 3.48 13.50 8.42
C GLN A 221 4.99 13.42 8.20
N ILE A 222 5.50 12.42 7.47
CA ILE A 222 6.95 12.17 7.37
C ILE A 222 7.56 12.71 6.07
N THR A 223 6.82 12.74 4.97
CA THR A 223 7.40 12.99 3.63
C THR A 223 7.57 14.47 3.33
N THR A 224 8.67 14.86 2.68
CA THR A 224 8.87 16.21 2.14
C THR A 224 8.59 16.28 0.65
N HIS A 225 8.57 15.14 -0.03
CA HIS A 225 8.30 15.00 -1.46
C HIS A 225 7.53 13.71 -1.72
N ILE A 226 6.73 13.70 -2.78
CA ILE A 226 6.03 12.52 -3.24
C ILE A 226 6.41 12.22 -4.68
N ALA A 227 6.87 11.01 -4.96
CA ALA A 227 7.00 10.48 -6.31
C ALA A 227 5.80 9.57 -6.61
N ASP A 228 4.99 10.00 -7.57
CA ASP A 228 3.78 9.33 -8.00
C ASP A 228 4.02 8.54 -9.27
N ILE A 229 3.69 7.25 -9.22
CA ILE A 229 3.87 6.31 -10.31
C ILE A 229 2.53 6.08 -10.99
N GLU A 230 2.38 6.59 -12.21
CA GLU A 230 1.15 6.48 -12.99
C GLU A 230 1.44 6.42 -14.50
N PHE A 231 0.75 5.51 -15.21
CA PHE A 231 0.80 5.39 -16.67
C PHE A 231 2.21 5.30 -17.28
N GLY A 232 3.09 4.50 -16.69
CA GLY A 232 4.46 4.34 -17.20
C GLY A 232 5.39 5.48 -16.85
N LYS A 233 4.95 6.46 -16.04
CA LYS A 233 5.73 7.64 -15.68
C LYS A 233 5.86 7.77 -14.17
N ILE A 234 6.94 8.42 -13.74
CA ILE A 234 7.15 8.85 -12.36
C ILE A 234 7.15 10.38 -12.35
N THR A 235 6.27 10.97 -11.54
CA THR A 235 6.20 12.43 -11.36
C THR A 235 6.51 12.79 -9.92
N LYS A 236 7.56 13.60 -9.70
CA LYS A 236 7.94 14.08 -8.37
C LYS A 236 7.24 15.41 -8.06
N TYR A 237 6.57 15.47 -6.91
CA TYR A 237 5.90 16.63 -6.35
C TYR A 237 6.61 17.09 -5.08
N THR A 238 6.60 18.40 -4.83
CA THR A 238 7.21 19.00 -3.62
C THR A 238 6.17 19.16 -2.52
N GLY A 239 6.54 18.87 -1.28
CA GLY A 239 5.66 18.95 -0.11
C GLY A 239 5.09 17.60 0.31
N HIS A 240 4.48 17.60 1.49
CA HIS A 240 3.78 16.47 2.09
C HIS A 240 2.66 15.93 1.19
N LEU A 241 2.17 14.73 1.48
CA LEU A 241 1.19 14.01 0.67
C LEU A 241 0.00 14.87 0.21
N LYS A 242 -0.68 15.58 1.12
CA LYS A 242 -1.84 16.41 0.76
C LYS A 242 -1.48 17.53 -0.21
N GLN A 243 -0.30 18.14 -0.06
CA GLN A 243 0.18 19.20 -0.96
C GLN A 243 0.53 18.65 -2.34
N ALA A 244 1.13 17.46 -2.38
CA ALA A 244 1.45 16.75 -3.62
C ALA A 244 0.18 16.34 -4.38
N LEU A 245 -0.82 15.77 -3.70
CA LEU A 245 -2.11 15.40 -4.31
C LEU A 245 -2.84 16.62 -4.88
N LYS A 246 -2.78 17.77 -4.19
CA LYS A 246 -3.32 19.03 -4.70
C LYS A 246 -2.60 19.51 -5.97
N GLN A 247 -1.27 19.41 -6.01
CA GLN A 247 -0.49 19.74 -7.20
C GLN A 247 -0.81 18.79 -8.37
N LYS A 248 -0.96 17.49 -8.09
CA LYS A 248 -1.38 16.49 -9.07
C LYS A 248 -2.72 16.86 -9.69
N GLU A 249 -3.72 17.21 -8.88
CA GLU A 249 -5.03 17.59 -9.39
C GLU A 249 -4.99 18.88 -10.22
N GLN A 250 -4.27 19.90 -9.75
CA GLN A 250 -4.08 21.15 -10.52
C GLN A 250 -3.40 20.90 -11.87
N ASN A 251 -2.39 20.04 -11.91
CA ASN A 251 -1.71 19.63 -13.14
C ASN A 251 -2.66 18.87 -14.07
N ARG A 252 -3.48 17.97 -13.52
CA ARG A 252 -4.51 17.24 -14.27
C ARG A 252 -5.55 18.17 -14.89
N GLU A 253 -6.09 19.11 -14.12
CA GLU A 253 -7.06 20.10 -14.62
C GLU A 253 -6.46 21.02 -15.68
N SER A 254 -5.20 21.45 -15.49
CA SER A 254 -4.48 22.26 -16.47
C SER A 254 -4.27 21.48 -17.78
N TYR A 255 -3.85 20.22 -17.68
CA TYR A 255 -3.68 19.32 -18.82
C TYR A 255 -4.99 19.09 -19.58
N LEU A 256 -6.09 18.80 -18.87
CA LEU A 256 -7.41 18.62 -19.46
C LEU A 256 -7.91 19.88 -20.19
N ARG A 257 -7.70 21.06 -19.60
CA ARG A 257 -8.03 22.34 -20.26
C ARG A 257 -7.23 22.53 -21.54
N GLN A 258 -5.92 22.26 -21.51
CA GLN A 258 -5.05 22.35 -22.70
C GLN A 258 -5.45 21.33 -23.78
N TYR A 259 -5.74 20.09 -23.38
CA TYR A 259 -6.23 19.03 -24.26
C TYR A 259 -7.53 19.45 -24.96
N HIS A 260 -8.55 19.89 -24.23
CA HIS A 260 -9.82 20.32 -24.82
C HIS A 260 -9.67 21.56 -25.72
N ALA A 261 -8.81 22.51 -25.35
CA ALA A 261 -8.50 23.66 -26.20
C ALA A 261 -7.81 23.23 -27.51
N GLN A 262 -6.85 22.30 -27.43
CA GLN A 262 -6.16 21.73 -28.59
C GLN A 262 -7.13 20.97 -29.50
N GLN A 263 -8.00 20.13 -28.94
CA GLN A 263 -9.03 19.38 -29.70
C GLN A 263 -9.99 20.33 -30.45
N LYS A 264 -10.51 21.37 -29.78
CA LYS A 264 -11.36 22.39 -30.44
C LYS A 264 -10.63 23.11 -31.57
N GLN A 265 -9.34 23.37 -31.41
CA GLN A 265 -8.52 24.02 -32.44
C GLN A 265 -8.25 23.09 -33.62
N ILE A 266 -7.98 21.81 -33.36
CA ILE A 266 -7.83 20.76 -34.38
C ILE A 266 -9.13 20.64 -35.17
N GLU A 267 -10.28 20.51 -34.49
CA GLU A 267 -11.60 20.38 -35.13
C GLU A 267 -11.92 21.58 -36.03
N LYS A 268 -11.70 22.81 -35.54
CA LYS A 268 -11.88 24.04 -36.36
C LYS A 268 -10.95 24.06 -37.58
N THR A 269 -9.71 23.61 -37.42
CA THR A 269 -8.72 23.58 -38.49
C THR A 269 -9.08 22.53 -39.53
N GLU A 270 -9.49 21.33 -39.11
CA GLU A 270 -9.98 20.26 -39.98
C GLU A 270 -11.25 20.65 -40.72
N ALA A 271 -12.19 21.33 -40.07
CA ALA A 271 -13.40 21.85 -40.70
C ALA A 271 -13.07 22.89 -41.78
N TYR A 272 -12.10 23.78 -41.52
CA TYR A 272 -11.60 24.74 -42.51
C TYR A 272 -10.94 24.03 -43.70
N ILE A 273 -10.10 23.03 -43.45
CA ILE A 273 -9.44 22.24 -44.50
C ILE A 273 -10.50 21.52 -45.36
N ARG A 274 -11.49 20.87 -44.73
CA ARG A 274 -12.60 20.22 -45.44
C ARG A 274 -13.38 21.19 -46.33
N LYS A 275 -13.72 22.37 -45.79
CA LYS A 275 -14.52 23.38 -46.50
C LYS A 275 -13.79 24.04 -47.68
N TYR A 276 -12.47 24.22 -47.59
CA TYR A 276 -11.67 24.95 -48.58
C TYR A 276 -10.65 24.07 -49.33
N LYS A 277 -10.92 22.76 -49.42
CA LYS A 277 -10.05 21.76 -50.07
C LYS A 277 -9.85 22.00 -51.57
N ALA A 278 -10.80 22.68 -52.23
CA ALA A 278 -10.76 23.04 -53.64
C ALA A 278 -11.13 24.54 -53.83
N GLY A 279 -10.69 25.14 -54.94
CA GLY A 279 -10.95 26.55 -55.27
C GLY A 279 -9.85 27.52 -54.82
N SER A 280 -10.14 28.83 -54.83
CA SER A 280 -9.17 29.92 -54.65
C SER A 280 -8.44 29.93 -53.30
N ARG A 281 -8.99 29.27 -52.27
CA ARG A 281 -8.41 29.16 -50.92
C ARG A 281 -7.68 27.83 -50.65
N SER A 282 -7.50 27.00 -51.67
CA SER A 282 -6.86 25.67 -51.55
C SER A 282 -5.41 25.71 -51.08
N THR A 283 -4.62 26.72 -51.47
CA THR A 283 -3.24 26.90 -51.00
C THR A 283 -3.16 27.14 -49.49
N MET A 284 -4.10 27.93 -48.94
CA MET A 284 -4.21 28.18 -47.49
C MET A 284 -4.66 26.93 -46.72
N ALA A 285 -5.56 26.13 -47.30
CA ALA A 285 -5.96 24.85 -46.71
C ALA A 285 -4.80 23.84 -46.65
N LYS A 286 -4.00 23.73 -47.72
CA LYS A 286 -2.79 22.88 -47.75
C LYS A 286 -1.73 23.32 -46.73
N SER A 287 -1.55 24.64 -46.53
CA SER A 287 -0.63 25.18 -45.53
C SER A 287 -1.06 24.83 -44.10
N ARG A 288 -2.35 25.01 -43.77
CA ARG A 288 -2.91 24.61 -42.46
C ARG A 288 -2.87 23.11 -42.23
N GLN A 289 -3.02 22.31 -43.28
CA GLN A 289 -2.86 20.86 -43.19
C GLN A 289 -1.44 20.47 -42.78
N LYS A 290 -0.41 21.03 -43.43
CA LYS A 290 0.99 20.82 -43.03
C LYS A 290 1.30 21.30 -41.61
N GLN A 291 0.61 22.34 -41.12
CA GLN A 291 0.74 22.78 -39.73
C GLN A 291 0.08 21.79 -38.78
N LEU A 292 -1.12 21.31 -39.11
CA LEU A 292 -1.86 20.33 -38.32
C LEU A 292 -1.11 19.00 -38.19
N ASP A 293 -0.45 18.56 -39.27
CA ASP A 293 0.34 17.31 -39.31
C ASP A 293 1.61 17.38 -38.44
N LYS A 294 2.06 18.59 -38.06
CA LYS A 294 3.25 18.81 -37.22
C LYS A 294 2.92 19.06 -35.74
N ILE A 295 1.65 19.22 -35.40
CA ILE A 295 1.24 19.45 -34.01
C ILE A 295 1.30 18.11 -33.27
N GLU A 296 2.07 18.07 -32.21
CA GLU A 296 2.06 16.97 -31.25
C GLU A 296 0.73 16.98 -30.50
N ARG A 297 -0.06 15.92 -30.70
CA ARG A 297 -1.41 15.81 -30.15
C ARG A 297 -1.30 15.36 -28.71
N LEU A 298 -1.84 16.14 -27.79
CA LEU A 298 -2.08 15.71 -26.42
C LEU A 298 -2.99 14.48 -26.47
N THR A 299 -2.61 13.42 -25.78
CA THR A 299 -3.47 12.25 -25.58
C THR A 299 -4.50 12.56 -24.50
N PRO A 300 -5.70 11.97 -24.54
CA PRO A 300 -6.57 12.02 -23.38
C PRO A 300 -5.79 11.43 -22.19
N PRO A 301 -5.79 12.08 -21.01
CA PRO A 301 -5.27 11.41 -19.82
C PRO A 301 -6.03 10.09 -19.70
N ALA A 302 -5.34 9.00 -19.39
CA ALA A 302 -5.97 7.71 -19.19
C ALA A 302 -6.97 7.87 -18.03
N SER A 303 -8.22 8.13 -18.37
CA SER A 303 -9.25 8.40 -17.38
C SER A 303 -9.63 7.05 -16.80
N ALA A 304 -9.26 6.80 -15.55
CA ALA A 304 -10.09 5.94 -14.74
C ALA A 304 -11.50 6.54 -14.79
N SER A 305 -12.44 5.84 -15.42
CA SER A 305 -13.84 6.25 -15.36
C SER A 305 -14.24 6.21 -13.89
N LYS A 306 -14.66 7.34 -13.32
CA LYS A 306 -15.10 7.42 -11.92
C LYS A 306 -16.09 6.29 -11.63
N ALA A 307 -15.76 5.45 -10.66
CA ALA A 307 -16.60 4.34 -10.28
C ALA A 307 -17.94 4.86 -9.69
N VAL A 308 -19.01 4.09 -9.87
CA VAL A 308 -20.32 4.36 -9.29
C VAL A 308 -20.89 3.04 -8.81
N PHE A 309 -20.97 2.89 -7.49
CA PHE A 309 -21.57 1.72 -6.85
C PHE A 309 -23.00 2.05 -6.40
N ASP A 310 -23.94 1.25 -6.88
CA ASP A 310 -25.35 1.35 -6.52
C ASP A 310 -25.80 -0.04 -6.06
N PHE A 311 -26.04 -0.18 -4.75
CA PHE A 311 -26.39 -1.46 -4.14
C PHE A 311 -27.92 -1.61 -4.10
N PRO A 312 -28.49 -2.54 -4.88
CA PRO A 312 -29.93 -2.63 -4.99
C PRO A 312 -30.52 -3.26 -3.71
N PHE A 313 -31.43 -2.52 -3.07
CA PHE A 313 -32.07 -2.92 -1.82
C PHE A 313 -33.27 -3.86 -2.04
N SER A 314 -33.38 -4.90 -1.21
CA SER A 314 -34.55 -5.80 -1.14
C SER A 314 -35.34 -5.54 0.14
N PRO A 315 -36.58 -5.01 0.08
CA PRO A 315 -37.35 -4.70 1.28
C PRO A 315 -37.53 -5.90 2.23
N ILE A 316 -37.43 -5.63 3.53
CA ILE A 316 -37.66 -6.59 4.61
C ILE A 316 -38.38 -5.87 5.77
N VAL A 317 -39.25 -6.58 6.49
CA VAL A 317 -39.94 -6.06 7.67
C VAL A 317 -39.34 -6.74 8.89
N THR A 318 -38.38 -6.08 9.53
CA THR A 318 -37.70 -6.57 10.74
C THR A 318 -37.18 -5.40 11.56
N THR A 319 -37.00 -5.60 12.86
CA THR A 319 -36.36 -4.64 13.77
C THR A 319 -34.88 -4.95 13.99
N LEU A 320 -34.50 -6.22 13.86
CA LEU A 320 -33.13 -6.71 14.04
C LEU A 320 -32.56 -7.12 12.68
N ALA A 321 -31.24 -7.03 12.53
CA ALA A 321 -30.51 -7.54 11.38
C ALA A 321 -29.72 -8.79 11.73
N VAL A 322 -29.02 -8.77 12.87
CA VAL A 322 -28.23 -9.90 13.38
C VAL A 322 -28.32 -9.91 14.90
N GLU A 323 -28.48 -11.09 15.48
CA GLU A 323 -28.35 -11.32 16.92
C GLU A 323 -27.44 -12.53 17.17
N THR A 324 -26.50 -12.40 18.10
CA THR A 324 -25.64 -13.51 18.55
C THR A 324 -25.81 -13.75 20.04
N THR A 325 -25.78 -15.00 20.46
CA THR A 325 -25.91 -15.44 21.86
C THR A 325 -24.75 -16.36 22.21
N ASP A 326 -23.83 -15.85 23.04
CA ASP A 326 -22.60 -16.55 23.46
C ASP A 326 -21.83 -17.20 22.30
N LEU A 327 -21.80 -16.53 21.14
CA LEU A 327 -21.21 -17.07 19.92
C LEU A 327 -19.69 -17.21 20.10
N VAL A 328 -19.19 -18.43 19.94
CA VAL A 328 -17.76 -18.71 19.97
C VAL A 328 -17.30 -19.12 18.57
N ILE A 329 -16.36 -18.35 18.03
CA ILE A 329 -15.78 -18.57 16.70
C ILE A 329 -14.36 -19.11 16.79
N GLY A 330 -13.94 -19.82 15.75
CA GLY A 330 -12.58 -20.32 15.61
C GLY A 330 -12.52 -21.50 14.66
N TYR A 331 -11.39 -22.21 14.72
CA TYR A 331 -11.17 -23.45 13.98
C TYR A 331 -11.09 -24.59 14.99
N ASP A 332 -9.88 -25.00 15.39
CA ASP A 332 -9.69 -26.01 16.45
C ASP A 332 -9.82 -25.43 17.86
N ARG A 333 -9.59 -24.12 18.01
CA ARG A 333 -9.62 -23.40 19.28
C ARG A 333 -10.38 -22.07 19.16
N PRO A 334 -11.03 -21.60 20.24
CA PRO A 334 -11.66 -20.28 20.27
C PRO A 334 -10.64 -19.17 19.96
N LEU A 335 -10.99 -18.26 19.06
CA LEU A 335 -10.18 -17.06 18.78
C LEU A 335 -10.56 -15.89 19.70
N LEU A 336 -11.84 -15.79 20.04
CA LEU A 336 -12.41 -14.68 20.82
C LEU A 336 -13.15 -15.19 22.06
N ALA A 337 -13.39 -14.28 23.00
CA ALA A 337 -14.38 -14.51 24.07
C ALA A 337 -15.81 -14.64 23.46
N PRO A 338 -16.77 -15.27 24.16
CA PRO A 338 -18.14 -15.41 23.66
C PRO A 338 -18.77 -14.06 23.27
N ILE A 339 -19.29 -13.98 22.05
CA ILE A 339 -19.76 -12.75 21.43
C ILE A 339 -21.29 -12.65 21.58
N ASN A 340 -21.73 -11.60 22.27
CA ASN A 340 -23.14 -11.22 22.38
C ASN A 340 -23.34 -9.88 21.67
N LEU A 341 -23.86 -9.95 20.45
CA LEU A 341 -23.99 -8.82 19.54
C LEU A 341 -25.42 -8.71 19.04
N THR A 342 -25.98 -7.49 19.09
CA THR A 342 -27.28 -7.17 18.50
C THR A 342 -27.12 -5.99 17.55
N ILE A 343 -27.48 -6.17 16.28
CA ILE A 343 -27.48 -5.15 15.24
C ILE A 343 -28.92 -4.90 14.82
N ARG A 344 -29.37 -3.64 14.82
CA ARG A 344 -30.72 -3.29 14.37
C ARG A 344 -30.76 -3.09 12.86
N PHE A 345 -31.94 -3.28 12.29
CA PHE A 345 -32.13 -3.03 10.87
C PHE A 345 -31.90 -1.54 10.54
N GLY A 346 -31.10 -1.29 9.50
CA GLY A 346 -30.73 0.06 9.04
C GLY A 346 -29.53 0.66 9.77
N GLU A 347 -28.92 -0.07 10.70
CA GLU A 347 -27.64 0.34 11.30
C GLU A 347 -26.48 0.01 10.36
N ASN A 348 -25.56 0.96 10.23
CA ASN A 348 -24.24 0.77 9.67
C ASN A 348 -23.25 0.68 10.83
N ILE A 349 -22.56 -0.45 10.93
CA ILE A 349 -21.59 -0.69 11.98
C ILE A 349 -20.21 -0.98 11.41
N ALA A 350 -19.17 -0.56 12.13
CA ALA A 350 -17.80 -0.98 11.87
C ALA A 350 -17.34 -1.98 12.93
N ILE A 351 -16.61 -3.00 12.52
CA ILE A 351 -15.92 -3.95 13.40
C ILE A 351 -14.42 -3.66 13.32
N ARG A 352 -13.82 -3.31 14.45
CA ARG A 352 -12.39 -3.01 14.60
C ARG A 352 -11.68 -4.09 15.44
N GLY A 353 -10.37 -4.19 15.25
CA GLY A 353 -9.50 -5.08 16.00
C GLY A 353 -8.20 -5.35 15.22
N PHE A 354 -7.18 -5.81 15.93
CA PHE A 354 -5.87 -6.10 15.36
C PHE A 354 -5.93 -7.17 14.26
N ASN A 355 -4.97 -7.14 13.35
CA ASN A 355 -4.85 -8.15 12.31
C ASN A 355 -4.66 -9.55 12.92
N GLY A 356 -5.42 -10.52 12.41
CA GLY A 356 -5.37 -11.91 12.90
C GLY A 356 -6.19 -12.19 14.16
N ILE A 357 -6.91 -11.21 14.72
CA ILE A 357 -7.74 -11.40 15.92
C ILE A 357 -9.01 -12.26 15.67
N GLY A 358 -9.42 -12.43 14.40
CA GLY A 358 -10.57 -13.24 14.01
C GLY A 358 -11.76 -12.47 13.41
N LYS A 359 -11.59 -11.22 12.97
CA LYS A 359 -12.65 -10.41 12.31
C LYS A 359 -13.27 -11.12 11.09
N SER A 360 -12.43 -11.55 10.14
CA SER A 360 -12.89 -12.30 8.97
C SER A 360 -13.48 -13.65 9.36
N THR A 361 -12.95 -14.31 10.40
CA THR A 361 -13.54 -15.54 10.94
C THR A 361 -14.94 -15.29 11.48
N LEU A 362 -15.19 -14.17 12.17
CA LEU A 362 -16.52 -13.79 12.64
C LEU A 362 -17.49 -13.64 11.46
N LEU A 363 -17.11 -12.89 10.44
CA LEU A 363 -17.94 -12.67 9.26
C LEU A 363 -18.23 -13.99 8.52
N LYS A 364 -17.21 -14.82 8.31
CA LYS A 364 -17.32 -16.13 7.68
C LYS A 364 -18.21 -17.10 8.49
N THR A 365 -18.15 -17.05 9.82
CA THR A 365 -19.07 -17.81 10.67
C THR A 365 -20.51 -17.31 10.56
N LEU A 366 -20.72 -15.99 10.55
CA LEU A 366 -22.05 -15.40 10.39
C LEU A 366 -22.69 -15.75 9.04
N ILE A 367 -21.94 -15.79 7.94
CA ILE A 367 -22.49 -16.20 6.63
C ILE A 367 -22.55 -17.72 6.43
N GLY A 368 -22.08 -18.51 7.40
CA GLY A 368 -22.12 -19.97 7.38
C GLY A 368 -21.00 -20.66 6.58
N GLU A 369 -19.95 -19.93 6.19
CA GLU A 369 -18.76 -20.51 5.55
C GLU A 369 -17.86 -21.27 6.54
N ILE A 370 -17.87 -20.87 7.81
CA ILE A 370 -17.14 -21.52 8.90
C ILE A 370 -18.13 -21.94 10.00
N GLU A 371 -18.04 -23.19 10.46
CA GLU A 371 -18.87 -23.64 11.58
C GLU A 371 -18.50 -22.92 12.89
N LYS A 372 -19.52 -22.56 13.67
CA LYS A 372 -19.33 -22.04 15.04
C LYS A 372 -18.85 -23.16 15.97
N ILE A 373 -18.01 -22.82 16.95
CA ILE A 373 -17.57 -23.77 17.99
C ILE A 373 -18.70 -23.99 19.01
N SER A 374 -19.32 -22.91 19.48
CA SER A 374 -20.47 -22.95 20.39
C SER A 374 -21.30 -21.67 20.32
N GLY A 375 -22.42 -21.62 21.05
CA GLY A 375 -23.35 -20.50 21.03
C GLY A 375 -24.29 -20.52 19.81
N ASP A 376 -24.96 -19.40 19.56
CA ASP A 376 -25.86 -19.26 18.43
C ASP A 376 -25.85 -17.87 17.79
N PHE A 377 -26.32 -17.80 16.55
CA PHE A 377 -26.62 -16.55 15.87
C PHE A 377 -27.89 -16.69 15.03
N HIS A 378 -28.63 -15.60 14.91
CA HIS A 378 -29.89 -15.55 14.18
C HIS A 378 -29.94 -14.35 13.24
N PHE A 379 -30.36 -14.61 12.00
CA PHE A 379 -30.82 -13.60 11.08
C PHE A 379 -32.33 -13.69 10.94
N PRO A 380 -33.04 -12.56 10.83
CA PRO A 380 -34.46 -12.55 10.52
C PRO A 380 -34.78 -13.32 9.22
N ASP A 381 -35.99 -13.88 9.16
CA ASP A 381 -36.48 -14.54 7.95
C ASP A 381 -36.43 -13.60 6.72
N ASN A 382 -36.01 -14.14 5.58
CA ASN A 382 -35.80 -13.39 4.32
C ASN A 382 -34.65 -12.37 4.35
N THR A 383 -33.72 -12.49 5.29
CA THR A 383 -32.44 -11.79 5.19
C THR A 383 -31.69 -12.27 3.94
N LYS A 384 -31.31 -11.31 3.09
CA LYS A 384 -30.53 -11.51 1.86
C LYS A 384 -29.20 -10.83 2.07
N ILE A 385 -28.19 -11.65 2.36
CA ILE A 385 -26.84 -11.21 2.65
C ILE A 385 -26.08 -11.05 1.34
N ASN A 386 -25.51 -9.87 1.15
CA ASN A 386 -24.51 -9.58 0.13
C ASN A 386 -23.16 -9.48 0.83
N TYR A 387 -22.30 -10.47 0.62
CA TYR A 387 -20.98 -10.53 1.25
C TYR A 387 -19.87 -10.16 0.25
N PHE A 388 -18.98 -9.25 0.66
CA PHE A 388 -17.73 -8.96 -0.01
C PHE A 388 -16.60 -9.54 0.84
N SER A 389 -15.86 -10.49 0.26
CA SER A 389 -14.68 -11.08 0.89
C SER A 389 -13.40 -10.33 0.50
N GLN A 390 -12.51 -10.15 1.46
CA GLN A 390 -11.16 -9.63 1.25
C GLN A 390 -10.33 -10.54 0.31
N ASP A 391 -10.58 -11.85 0.32
CA ASP A 391 -9.79 -12.82 -0.43
C ASP A 391 -9.98 -12.63 -1.93
N LEU A 392 -8.92 -12.35 -2.69
CA LEU A 392 -8.95 -12.32 -4.16
C LEU A 392 -8.81 -13.72 -4.79
N TYR A 393 -9.35 -14.73 -4.13
CA TYR A 393 -9.43 -16.08 -4.68
C TYR A 393 -10.53 -16.14 -5.75
N TRP A 394 -10.20 -16.79 -6.88
CA TRP A 394 -11.09 -17.06 -8.00
C TRP A 394 -11.05 -18.55 -8.31
N GLU A 395 -12.21 -19.21 -8.35
CA GLU A 395 -12.30 -20.65 -8.66
C GLU A 395 -11.71 -20.98 -10.05
N ASN A 396 -11.95 -20.09 -11.03
CA ASN A 396 -11.41 -20.18 -12.39
C ASN A 396 -10.56 -18.95 -12.72
N PRO A 397 -9.25 -18.94 -12.39
CA PRO A 397 -8.41 -17.74 -12.52
C PRO A 397 -8.19 -17.27 -13.97
N LEU A 398 -8.34 -18.16 -14.94
CA LEU A 398 -8.15 -17.87 -16.37
C LEU A 398 -9.41 -17.31 -17.05
N GLU A 399 -10.55 -17.29 -16.35
CA GLU A 399 -11.75 -16.63 -16.88
C GLU A 399 -11.57 -15.11 -16.92
N THR A 400 -12.21 -14.46 -17.89
CA THR A 400 -12.31 -13.00 -17.96
C THR A 400 -13.40 -12.48 -17.01
N PRO A 401 -13.35 -11.21 -16.56
CA PRO A 401 -14.42 -10.61 -15.77
C PRO A 401 -15.82 -10.77 -16.39
N LEU A 402 -15.91 -10.69 -17.73
CA LEU A 402 -17.17 -10.91 -18.43
C LEU A 402 -17.65 -12.36 -18.38
N GLN A 403 -16.75 -13.34 -18.50
CA GLN A 403 -17.09 -14.75 -18.37
C GLN A 403 -17.53 -15.07 -16.94
N TYR A 404 -16.80 -14.55 -15.96
CA TYR A 404 -17.12 -14.69 -14.54
C TYR A 404 -18.51 -14.13 -14.21
N LEU A 405 -18.80 -12.87 -14.58
CA LEU A 405 -20.14 -12.31 -14.35
C LEU A 405 -21.21 -13.03 -15.16
N SER A 406 -20.90 -13.55 -16.34
CA SER A 406 -21.85 -14.32 -17.15
C SER A 406 -22.17 -15.68 -16.54
N SER A 407 -21.24 -16.33 -15.85
CA SER A 407 -21.49 -17.60 -15.15
C SER A 407 -22.35 -17.38 -13.90
N GLN A 408 -22.10 -16.29 -13.17
CA GLN A 408 -22.88 -15.91 -11.99
C GLN A 408 -24.27 -15.37 -12.34
N PHE A 409 -24.42 -14.67 -13.47
CA PHE A 409 -25.69 -14.07 -13.92
C PHE A 409 -26.08 -14.50 -15.34
N PRO A 410 -26.50 -15.77 -15.56
CA PRO A 410 -26.80 -16.30 -16.89
C PRO A 410 -27.94 -15.60 -17.64
N LYS A 411 -28.80 -14.87 -16.91
CA LYS A 411 -29.93 -14.11 -17.47
C LYS A 411 -29.54 -12.71 -17.95
N ALA A 412 -28.37 -12.20 -17.55
CA ALA A 412 -27.92 -10.87 -17.91
C ALA A 412 -27.30 -10.86 -19.31
N THR A 413 -27.55 -9.81 -20.08
CA THR A 413 -26.93 -9.66 -21.39
C THR A 413 -25.48 -9.19 -21.26
N ILE A 414 -24.61 -9.56 -22.22
CA ILE A 414 -23.21 -9.10 -22.25
C ILE A 414 -23.12 -7.57 -22.19
N LYS A 415 -24.08 -6.86 -22.80
CA LYS A 415 -24.14 -5.39 -22.76
C LYS A 415 -24.38 -4.86 -21.34
N GLU A 416 -25.22 -5.52 -20.56
CA GLU A 416 -25.47 -5.17 -19.16
C GLU A 416 -24.25 -5.48 -18.30
N LEU A 417 -23.61 -6.63 -18.48
CA LEU A 417 -22.40 -7.01 -17.75
C LEU A 417 -21.26 -6.02 -17.99
N ARG A 418 -21.01 -5.66 -19.26
CA ARG A 418 -20.02 -4.61 -19.62
C ARG A 418 -20.35 -3.28 -18.99
N ARG A 419 -21.63 -2.89 -18.96
CA ARG A 419 -22.05 -1.64 -18.32
C ARG A 419 -21.79 -1.66 -16.82
N GLN A 420 -21.99 -2.79 -16.14
CA GLN A 420 -21.70 -2.89 -14.69
C GLN A 420 -20.20 -2.84 -14.41
N LEU A 421 -19.38 -3.56 -15.17
CA LEU A 421 -17.93 -3.48 -15.04
C LEU A 421 -17.41 -2.06 -15.31
N ALA A 422 -17.91 -1.40 -16.35
CA ALA A 422 -17.55 -0.02 -16.65
C ALA A 422 -18.00 0.96 -15.55
N LYS A 423 -19.18 0.75 -14.96
CA LYS A 423 -19.64 1.53 -13.80
C LYS A 423 -18.76 1.32 -12.58
N ALA A 424 -18.22 0.12 -12.36
CA ALA A 424 -17.25 -0.13 -11.30
C ALA A 424 -15.85 0.45 -11.59
N GLY A 425 -15.67 1.15 -12.72
CA GLY A 425 -14.40 1.77 -13.10
C GLY A 425 -13.44 0.84 -13.84
N LEU A 426 -13.89 -0.33 -14.31
CA LEU A 426 -13.05 -1.25 -15.08
C LEU A 426 -13.04 -0.87 -16.57
N VAL A 427 -11.84 -0.68 -17.13
CA VAL A 427 -11.67 -0.35 -18.55
C VAL A 427 -12.12 -1.52 -19.42
N ASN A 428 -12.78 -1.23 -20.56
CA ASN A 428 -13.35 -2.25 -21.44
C ASN A 428 -12.35 -3.31 -21.95
N GLN A 429 -11.07 -2.95 -22.10
CA GLN A 429 -10.03 -3.87 -22.53
C GLN A 429 -9.80 -4.95 -21.45
N LEU A 430 -9.64 -4.53 -20.20
CA LEU A 430 -9.44 -5.40 -19.02
C LEU A 430 -10.61 -6.34 -18.77
N ALA A 431 -11.84 -5.93 -19.14
CA ALA A 431 -13.02 -6.80 -19.04
C ALA A 431 -12.93 -8.07 -19.92
N SER A 432 -12.01 -8.09 -20.88
CA SER A 432 -11.74 -9.23 -21.78
C SER A 432 -10.40 -9.92 -21.51
N GLU A 433 -9.65 -9.49 -20.49
CA GLU A 433 -8.39 -10.12 -20.07
C GLU A 433 -8.65 -11.11 -18.91
N PRO A 434 -7.81 -12.15 -18.72
CA PRO A 434 -7.98 -13.09 -17.60
C PRO A 434 -7.92 -12.40 -16.23
N LEU A 435 -8.68 -12.90 -15.25
CA LEU A 435 -8.71 -12.34 -13.89
C LEU A 435 -7.32 -12.29 -13.22
N THR A 436 -6.44 -13.24 -13.55
CA THR A 436 -5.05 -13.28 -13.03
C THR A 436 -4.14 -12.18 -13.54
N THR A 437 -4.43 -11.56 -14.69
CA THR A 437 -3.61 -10.47 -15.24
C THR A 437 -3.98 -9.11 -14.67
N LEU A 438 -5.18 -9.02 -14.06
CA LEU A 438 -5.66 -7.83 -13.40
C LEU A 438 -4.90 -7.56 -12.09
N SER A 439 -4.64 -6.30 -11.81
CA SER A 439 -4.18 -5.85 -10.49
C SER A 439 -5.21 -6.17 -9.40
N GLY A 440 -4.78 -6.22 -8.14
CA GLY A 440 -5.69 -6.48 -7.02
C GLY A 440 -6.85 -5.46 -6.91
N GLY A 441 -6.60 -4.20 -7.29
CA GLY A 441 -7.64 -3.17 -7.33
C GLY A 441 -8.66 -3.39 -8.44
N GLU A 442 -8.21 -3.83 -9.62
CA GLU A 442 -9.10 -4.19 -10.73
C GLU A 442 -9.92 -5.44 -10.40
N GLN A 443 -9.31 -6.46 -9.80
CA GLN A 443 -10.02 -7.64 -9.29
C GLN A 443 -11.07 -7.27 -8.24
N THR A 444 -10.73 -6.35 -7.33
CA THR A 444 -11.68 -5.81 -6.34
C THR A 444 -12.86 -5.11 -7.01
N LYS A 445 -12.61 -4.29 -8.04
CA LYS A 445 -13.67 -3.64 -8.84
C LYS A 445 -14.60 -4.67 -9.51
N VAL A 446 -14.08 -5.81 -9.96
CA VAL A 446 -14.92 -6.92 -10.49
C VAL A 446 -15.84 -7.50 -9.41
N LYS A 447 -15.31 -7.77 -8.20
CA LYS A 447 -16.13 -8.26 -7.08
C LYS A 447 -17.17 -7.24 -6.62
N LEU A 448 -16.82 -5.96 -6.55
CA LEU A 448 -17.78 -4.89 -6.27
C LEU A 448 -18.86 -4.80 -7.36
N ALA A 449 -18.49 -4.95 -8.64
CA ALA A 449 -19.46 -5.00 -9.73
C ALA A 449 -20.45 -6.17 -9.57
N GLN A 450 -19.95 -7.37 -9.23
CA GLN A 450 -20.81 -8.53 -8.91
C GLN A 450 -21.76 -8.20 -7.75
N LEU A 451 -21.27 -7.56 -6.70
CA LEU A 451 -22.06 -7.21 -5.52
C LEU A 451 -23.22 -6.26 -5.86
N THR A 452 -22.98 -5.27 -6.74
CA THR A 452 -24.04 -4.35 -7.22
C THR A 452 -25.11 -5.02 -8.08
N MET A 453 -24.89 -6.25 -8.53
CA MET A 453 -25.87 -7.02 -9.29
C MET A 453 -26.80 -7.86 -8.41
N ASN A 454 -26.44 -8.07 -7.13
CA ASN A 454 -27.24 -8.84 -6.18
C ASN A 454 -28.14 -7.92 -5.36
N GLN A 455 -29.44 -8.26 -5.29
CA GLN A 455 -30.38 -7.57 -4.40
C GLN A 455 -30.26 -8.11 -2.98
N GLY A 456 -29.95 -7.22 -2.02
CA GLY A 456 -29.73 -7.58 -0.62
C GLY A 456 -30.39 -6.60 0.35
N ASN A 457 -30.46 -6.98 1.62
CA ASN A 457 -30.88 -6.10 2.73
C ASN A 457 -29.85 -6.04 3.86
N LEU A 458 -28.84 -6.90 3.83
CA LEU A 458 -27.68 -6.85 4.69
C LEU A 458 -26.43 -6.90 3.80
N LEU A 459 -25.59 -5.87 3.90
CA LEU A 459 -24.31 -5.79 3.21
C LEU A 459 -23.20 -6.07 4.23
N ILE A 460 -22.36 -7.06 3.97
CA ILE A 460 -21.20 -7.39 4.81
C ILE A 460 -19.95 -7.17 3.97
N LEU A 461 -19.07 -6.28 4.40
CA LEU A 461 -17.86 -5.88 3.69
C LEU A 461 -16.63 -6.19 4.52
N ASP A 462 -15.84 -7.17 4.10
CA ASP A 462 -14.56 -7.54 4.73
C ASP A 462 -13.40 -6.84 4.02
N GLU A 463 -12.79 -5.86 4.69
CA GLU A 463 -11.69 -5.00 4.20
C GLU A 463 -11.89 -4.50 2.74
N PRO A 464 -13.03 -3.86 2.43
CA PRO A 464 -13.39 -3.51 1.04
C PRO A 464 -12.50 -2.40 0.43
N THR A 465 -11.70 -1.73 1.25
CA THR A 465 -10.79 -0.66 0.83
C THR A 465 -9.44 -1.19 0.36
N ASN A 466 -9.15 -2.48 0.62
CA ASN A 466 -7.89 -3.07 0.22
C ASN A 466 -7.72 -3.01 -1.31
N HIS A 467 -6.53 -2.61 -1.72
CA HIS A 467 -6.09 -2.56 -3.10
C HIS A 467 -6.79 -1.57 -4.05
N ILE A 468 -7.82 -0.82 -3.60
CA ILE A 468 -8.51 0.17 -4.43
C ILE A 468 -8.00 1.60 -4.21
N ASP A 469 -8.09 2.42 -5.26
CA ASP A 469 -7.69 3.83 -5.24
C ASP A 469 -8.68 4.72 -4.45
N GLN A 470 -8.23 5.91 -4.06
CA GLN A 470 -9.02 6.85 -3.25
C GLN A 470 -10.35 7.23 -3.91
N GLU A 471 -10.36 7.46 -5.22
CA GLU A 471 -11.58 7.84 -5.96
C GLU A 471 -12.62 6.70 -5.93
N THR A 472 -12.18 5.45 -5.99
CA THR A 472 -13.02 4.27 -5.85
C THR A 472 -13.52 4.11 -4.41
N LYS A 473 -12.68 4.41 -3.41
CA LYS A 473 -13.08 4.41 -1.99
C LYS A 473 -14.20 5.42 -1.73
N GLU A 474 -14.04 6.67 -2.19
CA GLU A 474 -15.08 7.71 -2.08
C GLU A 474 -16.38 7.29 -2.77
N SER A 475 -16.26 6.69 -3.97
CA SER A 475 -17.43 6.20 -4.72
C SER A 475 -18.13 5.04 -4.02
N LEU A 476 -17.38 4.21 -3.29
CA LEU A 476 -17.93 3.13 -2.47
C LEU A 476 -18.61 3.68 -1.22
N GLN A 477 -18.02 4.67 -0.55
CA GLN A 477 -18.64 5.38 0.57
C GLN A 477 -19.99 5.97 0.15
N ASP A 478 -20.02 6.68 -0.99
CA ASP A 478 -21.25 7.23 -1.58
C ASP A 478 -22.32 6.16 -1.85
N GLY A 479 -21.90 4.97 -2.30
CA GLY A 479 -22.79 3.84 -2.56
C GLY A 479 -23.37 3.25 -1.28
N ILE A 480 -22.53 3.06 -0.26
CA ILE A 480 -22.92 2.56 1.06
C ILE A 480 -23.87 3.54 1.75
N GLN A 481 -23.60 4.84 1.69
CA GLN A 481 -24.45 5.87 2.30
C GLN A 481 -25.86 5.91 1.71
N LYS A 482 -26.03 5.53 0.43
CA LYS A 482 -27.33 5.47 -0.24
C LYS A 482 -28.08 4.16 0.00
N PHE A 483 -27.40 3.12 0.48
CA PHE A 483 -28.01 1.82 0.71
C PHE A 483 -28.97 1.88 1.91
N SER A 484 -30.23 1.48 1.70
CA SER A 484 -31.27 1.55 2.75
C SER A 484 -31.30 0.34 3.69
N GLY A 485 -30.43 -0.65 3.48
CA GLY A 485 -30.32 -1.83 4.32
C GLY A 485 -29.38 -1.63 5.51
N THR A 486 -28.95 -2.74 6.09
CA THR A 486 -27.96 -2.76 7.19
C THR A 486 -26.57 -2.99 6.59
N VAL A 487 -25.54 -2.37 7.15
CA VAL A 487 -24.15 -2.56 6.66
C VAL A 487 -23.23 -2.95 7.81
N ILE A 488 -22.45 -4.00 7.61
CA ILE A 488 -21.38 -4.43 8.51
C ILE A 488 -20.05 -4.27 7.77
N ILE A 489 -19.17 -3.41 8.27
CA ILE A 489 -17.87 -3.12 7.65
C ILE A 489 -16.77 -3.59 8.59
N VAL A 490 -15.86 -4.42 8.10
CA VAL A 490 -14.55 -4.64 8.70
C VAL A 490 -13.55 -3.83 7.88
N SER A 491 -12.84 -2.89 8.51
CA SER A 491 -11.79 -2.13 7.85
C SER A 491 -10.77 -1.61 8.85
N HIS A 492 -9.49 -1.62 8.47
CA HIS A 492 -8.42 -0.93 9.21
C HIS A 492 -8.41 0.58 9.00
N GLU A 493 -9.04 1.08 7.94
CA GLU A 493 -9.00 2.50 7.57
C GLU A 493 -10.12 3.29 8.25
N GLN A 494 -9.81 3.92 9.38
CA GLN A 494 -10.79 4.72 10.14
C GLN A 494 -11.49 5.78 9.28
N GLU A 495 -10.74 6.50 8.44
CA GLU A 495 -11.28 7.54 7.57
C GLU A 495 -12.35 7.03 6.61
N PHE A 496 -12.30 5.75 6.22
CA PHE A 496 -13.24 5.18 5.27
C PHE A 496 -14.65 5.01 5.85
N TYR A 497 -14.79 4.57 7.10
CA TYR A 497 -16.11 4.25 7.65
C TYR A 497 -16.60 5.22 8.72
N GLN A 498 -15.74 6.09 9.27
CA GLN A 498 -16.12 6.99 10.38
C GLN A 498 -17.38 7.82 10.08
N ASP A 499 -17.55 8.28 8.84
CA ASP A 499 -18.70 9.09 8.41
C ASP A 499 -19.91 8.24 7.97
N LEU A 500 -19.72 6.92 7.84
CA LEU A 500 -20.74 5.98 7.37
C LEU A 500 -21.46 5.25 8.51
N VAL A 501 -20.77 5.01 9.63
CA VAL A 501 -21.23 4.12 10.70
C VAL A 501 -21.78 4.89 11.89
N GLN A 502 -22.82 4.36 12.53
CA GLN A 502 -23.36 4.93 13.76
C GLN A 502 -22.71 4.34 15.02
N ARG A 503 -22.09 3.16 14.89
CA ARG A 503 -21.44 2.45 16.00
C ARG A 503 -20.21 1.68 15.53
N VAL A 504 -19.16 1.73 16.33
CA VAL A 504 -17.97 0.89 16.18
C VAL A 504 -18.00 -0.19 17.26
N ILE A 505 -17.71 -1.42 16.87
CA ILE A 505 -17.57 -2.59 17.74
C ILE A 505 -16.10 -2.95 17.74
N GLU A 506 -15.47 -2.85 18.90
CA GLU A 506 -14.08 -3.22 19.08
C GLU A 506 -13.99 -4.67 19.56
N ILE A 507 -13.19 -5.47 18.85
CA ILE A 507 -12.87 -6.83 19.23
C ILE A 507 -11.53 -6.81 19.96
N GLU A 508 -11.56 -7.22 21.23
CA GLU A 508 -10.37 -7.32 22.06
C GLU A 508 -9.88 -8.77 22.16
N PRO A 509 -8.55 -8.99 22.30
CA PRO A 509 -8.00 -10.31 22.53
C PRO A 509 -8.47 -10.85 23.88
N LYS A 510 -8.50 -12.18 23.97
CA LYS A 510 -8.95 -12.90 25.17
C LYS A 510 -7.99 -12.78 26.35
#